data_AF-A0A6B2CY85-F1
#
_entry.id   AF-A0A6B2CY85-F1
#
_cell.length_a   1.000
_cell.length_b   1.000
_cell.length_c   1.000
_cell.angle_alpha   90.00
_cell.angle_beta   90.00
_cell.angle_gamma   90.00
#
_symmetry.space_group_name_H-M   'P 1'
#
loop_
_entity.id
_entity.type
_entity.pdbx_description
1 polymer ?
#
loop_
_entity_poly.entity_id
_entity_poly.type
_entity_poly.pdbx_seq_one_letter_code
_entity_poly.pdbx_strand_id
1 'polypeptide(L)' 'MAEPPVFISQFPRAYYDRRADVLSVTMREGEPKYVVVGRGTFVIFADEEGIWSIDLETESWDSDVDAVFPLIKIET' A
#
# COMPACT_ATOMS: atom_id res chain seq x y z
N MET A 1 8.07 -34.94 8.39
CA MET A 1 8.51 -33.54 8.17
C MET A 1 7.41 -32.85 7.40
N ALA A 2 6.79 -31.81 7.96
CA ALA A 2 5.85 -30.98 7.23
C ALA A 2 6.66 -30.03 6.32
N GLU A 3 6.25 -29.87 5.07
CA GLU A 3 6.85 -28.91 4.16
C GLU A 3 6.67 -27.49 4.72
N PRO A 4 7.70 -26.62 4.67
CA PRO A 4 7.54 -25.24 5.11
C PRO A 4 6.50 -24.55 4.22
N PRO A 5 5.61 -23.72 4.79
CA PRO A 5 4.65 -22.97 3.99
C PRO A 5 5.40 -22.10 2.99
N VAL A 6 5.11 -22.29 1.70
CA VAL A 6 5.59 -21.41 0.63
C VAL A 6 4.86 -20.08 0.76
N PHE A 7 5.55 -19.08 1.32
CA PHE A 7 5.09 -17.70 1.25
C PHE A 7 5.39 -17.17 -0.14
N ILE A 8 4.41 -17.24 -1.04
CA ILE A 8 4.43 -16.49 -2.29
C ILE A 8 4.28 -15.01 -1.91
N SER A 9 5.41 -14.33 -1.76
CA SER A 9 5.48 -12.88 -1.78
C SER A 9 5.05 -12.44 -3.17
N GLN A 10 3.75 -12.20 -3.36
CA GLN A 10 3.28 -11.57 -4.57
C GLN A 10 3.80 -10.13 -4.56
N PHE A 11 4.71 -9.82 -5.48
CA PHE A 11 5.22 -8.46 -5.61
C PHE A 11 4.04 -7.49 -5.84
N PRO A 12 4.07 -6.30 -5.21
CA PRO A 12 3.06 -5.30 -5.47
C PRO A 12 3.04 -4.94 -6.95
N ARG A 13 1.84 -4.87 -7.54
CA ARG A 13 1.69 -4.42 -8.92
C ARG A 13 1.65 -2.89 -8.95
N ALA A 14 2.66 -2.28 -9.54
CA ALA A 14 2.71 -0.84 -9.77
C ALA A 14 2.31 -0.50 -11.22
N TYR A 15 1.48 0.53 -11.40
CA TYR A 15 1.13 1.10 -12.70
C TYR A 15 1.04 2.62 -12.61
N TYR A 16 1.68 3.32 -13.54
CA TYR A 16 1.62 4.78 -13.62
C TYR A 16 0.78 5.22 -14.82
N ASP A 17 -0.31 5.93 -14.54
CA ASP A 17 -1.14 6.57 -15.56
C ASP A 17 -0.68 8.00 -15.79
N ARG A 18 0.03 8.23 -16.89
CA ARG A 18 0.52 9.54 -17.31
C ARG A 18 -0.59 10.55 -17.63
N ARG A 19 -1.82 10.12 -17.91
CA ARG A 19 -2.92 11.03 -18.27
C ARG A 19 -3.51 11.69 -17.03
N ALA A 20 -3.59 10.94 -15.94
CA ALA A 20 -4.09 11.41 -14.66
C ALA A 20 -2.97 11.84 -13.70
N ASP A 21 -1.72 11.53 -14.05
CA ASP A 21 -0.55 11.67 -13.17
C ASP A 21 -0.71 10.89 -11.86
N VAL A 22 -1.10 9.62 -11.98
CA VAL A 22 -1.40 8.74 -10.85
C VAL A 22 -0.51 7.50 -10.86
N LEU A 23 0.20 7.27 -9.76
CA LEU A 23 0.86 6.00 -9.49
C LEU A 23 -0.05 5.12 -8.62
N SER A 24 -0.47 3.98 -9.16
CA SER A 24 -1.26 2.97 -8.44
C SER A 24 -0.37 1.81 -8.03
N VAL A 25 -0.37 1.47 -6.75
CA VAL A 25 0.36 0.31 -6.20
C VAL A 25 -0.63 -0.62 -5.53
N THR A 26 -0.80 -1.81 -6.11
CA THR A 26 -1.79 -2.81 -5.67
C THR A 26 -1.08 -3.98 -5.01
N MET A 27 -1.35 -4.18 -3.72
CA MET A 27 -0.81 -5.31 -2.94
C MET A 27 -1.56 -6.61 -3.20
N ARG A 28 -2.87 -6.53 -3.43
CA ARG A 28 -3.76 -7.70 -3.63
C ARG A 28 -4.92 -7.35 -4.55
N GLU A 29 -5.31 -8.28 -5.41
CA GLU A 29 -6.50 -8.13 -6.27
C GLU A 29 -7.82 -8.32 -5.50
N GLY A 30 -8.91 -7.77 -6.04
CA GLY A 30 -10.26 -7.81 -5.49
C GLY A 30 -10.81 -6.43 -5.11
N GLU A 31 -12.03 -6.41 -4.58
CA GLU A 31 -12.69 -5.17 -4.16
C GLU A 31 -12.28 -4.77 -2.72
N PRO A 32 -11.90 -3.50 -2.47
CA PRO A 32 -11.58 -3.04 -1.13
C PRO A 32 -12.84 -2.95 -0.27
N LYS A 33 -12.78 -3.51 0.94
CA LYS A 33 -13.87 -3.38 1.95
C LYS A 33 -13.79 -2.06 2.72
N TYR A 34 -12.59 -1.56 2.97
CA TYR A 34 -12.33 -0.34 3.71
C TYR A 34 -11.45 0.57 2.87
N VAL A 35 -11.72 1.87 2.92
CA VAL A 35 -10.97 2.91 2.19
C VAL A 35 -10.54 3.97 3.19
N VAL A 36 -9.26 4.31 3.18
CA VAL A 36 -8.70 5.44 3.93
C VAL A 36 -8.14 6.42 2.92
N VAL A 37 -8.48 7.70 3.08
CA VAL A 37 -7.97 8.78 2.23
C VAL A 37 -7.18 9.76 3.09
N GLY A 38 -5.93 10.01 2.69
CA GLY A 38 -5.04 10.97 3.32
C GLY A 38 -4.36 11.84 2.26
N ARG A 39 -3.85 13.00 2.70
CA ARG A 39 -3.08 13.93 1.87
C ARG A 39 -1.75 14.20 2.54
N GLY A 40 -0.69 14.20 1.74
CA GLY A 40 0.66 14.52 2.20
C GLY A 40 1.72 14.12 1.20
N THR A 41 2.93 13.85 1.70
CA THR A 41 4.10 13.52 0.90
C THR A 41 4.30 12.02 0.86
N PHE A 42 4.82 11.49 -0.24
CA PHE A 42 5.25 10.11 -0.33
C PHE A 42 6.71 10.03 -0.77
N VAL A 43 7.41 9.00 -0.31
CA VAL A 43 8.79 8.69 -0.72
C VAL A 43 8.82 7.25 -1.22
N ILE A 44 9.40 7.04 -2.40
CA ILE A 44 9.56 5.70 -2.97
C ILE A 44 11.04 5.35 -2.95
N PHE A 45 11.36 4.21 -2.34
CA PHE A 45 12.67 3.60 -2.38
C PHE A 45 12.62 2.46 -3.40
N ALA A 46 13.47 2.51 -4.42
CA ALA A 46 13.49 1.53 -5.51
C ALA A 46 14.90 1.36 -6.09
N ASP A 47 15.16 0.19 -6.68
CA ASP A 47 16.40 -0.17 -7.37
C ASP A 47 16.10 -0.91 -8.70
N GLU A 48 17.08 -1.62 -9.27
CA GLU A 48 16.89 -2.38 -10.52
C GLU A 48 15.94 -3.57 -10.38
N GLU A 49 15.67 -4.06 -9.17
CA GLU A 49 14.74 -5.17 -8.89
C GLU A 49 13.30 -4.67 -8.66
N GLY A 50 13.12 -3.37 -8.38
CA GLY A 50 11.81 -2.72 -8.31
C GLY A 50 11.62 -1.84 -7.08
N ILE A 51 10.36 -1.65 -6.65
CA ILE A 51 10.05 -0.87 -5.45
C ILE A 51 10.40 -1.71 -4.22
N TRP A 52 11.28 -1.17 -3.39
CA TRP A 52 11.66 -1.73 -2.09
C TRP A 52 10.69 -1.29 -0.98
N SER A 53 10.38 0.01 -0.91
CA SER A 53 9.47 0.57 0.10
C SER A 53 8.77 1.83 -0.41
N ILE A 54 7.63 2.14 0.21
CA ILE A 54 6.90 3.40 0.03
C ILE A 54 6.57 3.93 1.41
N ASP A 55 7.09 5.11 1.72
CA ASP A 55 6.76 5.82 2.95
C ASP A 55 5.70 6.87 2.62
N LEU A 56 4.67 6.95 3.46
CA LEU A 56 3.57 7.91 3.34
C LEU A 56 3.61 8.83 4.56
N GLU A 57 4.02 10.08 4.36
CA GLU A 57 3.89 11.13 5.35
C GLU A 57 2.54 11.81 5.15
N THR A 58 1.73 11.83 6.21
CA THR A 58 0.39 12.41 6.14
C THR A 58 0.35 13.78 6.80
N GLU A 59 -0.08 14.78 6.04
CA GLU A 59 -0.39 16.13 6.55
C GLU A 59 -1.79 16.17 7.17
N SER A 60 -2.74 15.48 6.54
CA SER A 60 -4.13 15.39 7.01
C SER A 60 -4.82 14.12 6.52
N TRP A 61 -5.71 13.57 7.35
CA TRP A 61 -6.60 12.48 6.98
C TRP A 61 -8.01 13.00 6.68
N ASP A 62 -8.58 12.57 5.55
CA ASP A 62 -9.99 12.81 5.22
C ASP A 62 -10.91 11.72 5.85
N SER A 63 -10.30 10.73 6.51
CA SER A 63 -10.96 9.58 7.17
C SER A 63 -10.64 9.54 8.67
N ASP A 64 -11.53 8.94 9.47
CA ASP A 64 -11.28 8.64 10.88
C ASP A 64 -10.35 7.42 11.01
N VAL A 65 -9.04 7.68 11.04
CA VAL A 65 -8.03 6.63 11.04
C VAL A 65 -7.99 5.84 12.33
N ASP A 66 -8.33 6.46 13.47
CA ASP A 66 -8.36 5.79 14.77
C ASP A 66 -9.45 4.70 14.80
N ALA A 67 -10.56 4.92 14.09
CA ALA A 67 -11.60 3.92 13.91
C ALA A 67 -11.24 2.85 12.85
N VAL A 68 -10.53 3.21 11.78
CA VAL A 68 -10.32 2.32 10.62
C VAL A 68 -9.05 1.48 10.73
N PHE A 69 -7.92 2.03 11.21
CA PHE A 69 -6.63 1.35 11.28
C PHE A 69 -6.67 0.02 12.04
N PRO A 70 -7.35 -0.07 13.21
CA PRO A 70 -7.52 -1.35 13.90
C PRO A 70 -8.27 -2.40 13.06
N LEU A 71 -9.23 -1.97 12.23
CA LEU A 71 -10.03 -2.86 11.37
C LEU A 71 -9.22 -3.43 10.20
N ILE A 72 -8.21 -2.69 9.74
CA ILE A 72 -7.31 -3.09 8.65
C ILE A 72 -5.97 -3.63 9.14
N LYS A 73 -5.83 -3.88 10.46
CA LYS A 73 -4.66 -4.50 11.10
C LYS A 73 -3.36 -3.68 10.93
N ILE A 74 -3.48 -2.36 10.92
CA ILE A 74 -2.32 -1.47 11.06
C ILE A 74 -2.01 -1.37 12.57
N GLU A 75 -0.77 -1.66 12.94
CA GLU A 75 -0.28 -1.43 14.30
C GLU A 75 -0.02 0.07 14.49
N THR A 76 -0.48 0.61 15.61
CA THR A 76 -0.39 2.04 15.99
C THR A 76 0.27 2.19 17.35
#